data_AF-A0A0Q4GUV7-F1
#
_entry.id   AF-A0A0Q4GUV7-F1
#
_cell.length_a   1.000
_cell.length_b   1.000
_cell.length_c   1.000
_cell.angle_alpha   90.00
_cell.angle_beta   90.00
_cell.angle_gamma   90.00
#
_symmetry.space_group_name_H-M   'P 1'
#
loop_
_entity.id
_entity.type
_entity.pdbx_description
1 polymer ?
#
loop_
_entity_poly.entity_id
_entity_poly.type
_entity_poly.pdbx_seq_one_letter_code
_entity_poly.pdbx_strand_id
1 'polypeptide(L)'
;MRGDKQMSETINVLVHLPDFGIIDLPIAYTLNTDHKRPGVSIANCKILLDDENLPEWLFTTTFSIAYTSLADGIAYMVSVSTDWQSTNRSHETMLSIVSSYIKLNEDKMALNRQMAHVEQA
;
A
#
# COMPACT_ATOMS: atom_id res chain seq x y z
N MET A 1 -14.08 7.46 22.80
CA MET A 1 -13.23 6.76 21.81
C MET A 1 -14.15 6.15 20.77
N ARG A 2 -14.43 6.86 19.66
CA ARG A 2 -15.11 6.26 18.50
C ARG A 2 -14.02 5.51 17.75
N GLY A 3 -14.08 4.18 17.77
CA GLY A 3 -13.33 3.39 16.82
C GLY A 3 -13.95 3.63 15.46
N ASP A 4 -13.32 4.48 14.65
CA ASP A 4 -13.61 4.49 13.23
C ASP A 4 -13.35 3.07 12.74
N LYS A 5 -14.41 2.41 12.26
CA LYS A 5 -14.35 1.05 11.74
C LYS A 5 -13.41 1.10 10.53
N GLN A 6 -12.14 0.79 10.74
CA GLN A 6 -11.13 0.71 9.71
C GLN A 6 -11.60 -0.33 8.69
N MET A 7 -11.98 0.15 7.51
CA MET A 7 -12.34 -0.72 6.41
C MET A 7 -11.04 -1.25 5.83
N SER A 8 -10.81 -2.55 6.00
CA SER A 8 -9.71 -3.22 5.33
C SER A 8 -10.08 -3.35 3.86
N GLU A 9 -9.24 -2.79 3.00
CA GLU A 9 -9.34 -2.95 1.55
C GLU A 9 -8.54 -4.18 1.14
N THR A 10 -8.92 -4.80 0.02
CA THR A 10 -8.17 -5.91 -0.59
C THR A 10 -7.96 -5.62 -2.06
N ILE A 11 -6.72 -5.76 -2.51
CA ILE A 11 -6.33 -5.57 -3.92
C ILE A 11 -5.45 -6.73 -4.37
N ASN A 12 -5.57 -7.10 -5.64
CA ASN A 12 -4.62 -7.99 -6.29
C ASN A 12 -3.64 -7.15 -7.10
N VAL A 13 -2.35 -7.32 -6.82
CA VAL A 13 -1.27 -6.57 -7.47
C VAL A 13 -0.48 -7.53 -8.37
N LEU A 14 -0.39 -7.20 -9.66
CA LEU A 14 0.48 -7.92 -10.58
C LEU A 14 1.91 -7.37 -10.49
N VAL A 15 2.83 -8.20 -10.03
CA VAL A 15 4.24 -7.86 -9.84
C VAL A 15 5.07 -8.61 -10.88
N HIS A 16 5.74 -7.88 -11.77
CA HIS A 16 6.70 -8.48 -12.70
C HIS A 16 8.10 -8.45 -12.10
N LEU A 17 8.61 -9.63 -11.74
CA LEU A 17 9.96 -9.82 -11.20
C LEU A 17 10.85 -10.44 -12.29
N PRO A 18 12.04 -9.89 -12.58
CA PRO A 18 12.90 -10.33 -13.68
C PRO A 18 13.19 -11.84 -13.71
N ASP A 19 13.38 -12.46 -12.55
CA ASP A 19 13.76 -13.87 -12.43
C ASP A 19 12.58 -14.82 -12.12
N PHE A 20 11.39 -14.26 -11.83
CA PHE A 20 10.23 -15.03 -11.37
C PHE A 20 8.97 -14.84 -12.24
N GLY A 21 9.03 -13.95 -13.24
CA GLY A 21 7.90 -13.66 -14.11
C GLY A 21 6.85 -12.77 -13.45
N ILE A 22 5.60 -12.87 -13.91
CA ILE A 22 4.47 -12.12 -13.38
C ILE A 22 3.83 -12.92 -12.23
N ILE A 23 3.72 -12.29 -11.07
CA ILE A 23 3.15 -12.87 -9.85
C ILE A 23 1.88 -12.10 -9.50
N ASP A 24 0.81 -12.83 -9.18
CA ASP A 24 -0.40 -12.25 -8.59
C ASP A 24 -0.23 -12.22 -7.07
N LEU A 25 -0.26 -11.01 -6.51
CA LEU A 25 -0.03 -10.77 -5.10
C LEU A 25 -1.30 -10.20 -4.46
N PRO A 26 -2.09 -11.00 -3.74
CA PRO A 26 -3.25 -10.52 -2.99
C PRO A 26 -2.78 -9.79 -1.73
N ILE A 27 -3.28 -8.58 -1.51
CA ILE A 27 -2.86 -7.70 -0.43
C ILE A 27 -4.08 -7.14 0.28
N ALA A 28 -4.16 -7.39 1.58
CA ALA A 28 -5.03 -6.64 2.47
C ALA A 28 -4.28 -5.42 3.00
N TYR A 29 -4.94 -4.26 3.04
CA TYR A 29 -4.36 -3.11 3.69
C TYR A 29 -5.40 -2.25 4.42
N THR A 30 -4.90 -1.44 5.35
CA THR A 30 -5.70 -0.46 6.08
C THR A 30 -4.98 0.88 6.08
N LEU A 31 -5.67 1.92 5.60
CA LEU A 31 -5.12 3.27 5.49
C LEU A 31 -5.54 4.13 6.70
N ASN A 32 -4.53 4.70 7.37
CA ASN A 32 -4.71 5.54 8.55
C ASN A 32 -4.08 6.90 8.34
N THR A 33 -4.82 7.98 8.59
CA THR A 33 -4.22 9.31 8.67
C THR A 33 -3.49 9.46 9.99
N ASP A 34 -2.23 9.89 9.96
CA ASP A 34 -1.49 10.18 11.18
C ASP A 34 -1.97 11.51 11.76
N HIS A 35 -2.83 11.46 12.77
CA HIS A 35 -3.35 12.67 13.43
C HIS A 35 -2.26 13.52 14.12
N LYS A 36 -1.09 12.95 14.40
CA LYS A 36 0.06 13.68 14.96
C LYS A 36 0.90 14.36 13.87
N ARG A 37 0.80 13.89 12.62
CA ARG A 37 1.53 14.41 11.45
C ARG A 37 0.55 14.68 10.31
N PRO A 38 -0.09 15.87 10.30
CA PRO A 38 -0.99 16.27 9.22
C PRO A 38 -0.32 16.10 7.85
N GLY A 39 -1.04 15.51 6.89
CA GLY A 39 -0.50 15.22 5.55
C GLY A 39 0.25 13.90 5.41
N VAL A 40 0.37 13.12 6.49
CA VAL A 40 0.90 11.74 6.46
C VAL A 40 -0.24 10.74 6.54
N SER A 41 -0.26 9.80 5.60
CA SER A 41 -1.13 8.61 5.63
C SER A 41 -0.28 7.34 5.68
N ILE A 42 -0.67 6.38 6.50
CA ILE A 42 0.06 5.12 6.71
C ILE A 42 -0.85 3.97 6.28
N ALA A 43 -0.42 3.22 5.27
CA ALA A 43 -1.05 1.97 4.87
C ALA A 43 -0.34 0.81 5.57
N ASN A 44 -1.05 0.11 6.46
CA ASN A 44 -0.57 -1.13 7.06
C ASN A 44 -1.02 -2.28 6.15
N CYS A 45 -0.05 -3.04 5.63
CA CYS A 45 -0.28 -4.00 4.56
C CYS A 45 0.06 -5.43 5.03
N LYS A 46 -0.71 -6.40 4.52
CA LYS A 46 -0.46 -7.83 4.68
C LYS A 46 -0.65 -8.54 3.34
N ILE A 47 0.36 -9.30 2.92
CA ILE A 47 0.27 -10.23 1.79
C ILE A 47 -0.52 -11.47 2.22
N LEU A 48 -1.49 -11.86 1.39
CA LEU A 48 -2.41 -12.97 1.65
C LEU A 48 -2.01 -14.23 0.86
N LEU A 49 -0.74 -14.63 0.99
CA LEU A 49 -0.26 -15.91 0.45
C LEU A 49 -0.29 -16.97 1.55
N ASP A 50 -0.50 -18.24 1.16
CA ASP A 50 -0.44 -19.36 2.08
C ASP A 50 1.02 -19.63 2.52
N ASP A 51 1.22 -19.87 3.82
CA ASP A 51 2.55 -20.03 4.44
C ASP A 51 3.34 -21.22 3.84
N GLU A 52 2.65 -22.21 3.28
CA GLU A 52 3.28 -23.40 2.70
C GLU A 52 4.01 -23.14 1.36
N ASN A 53 3.81 -21.98 0.73
CA ASN A 53 4.38 -21.66 -0.59
C ASN A 53 4.93 -20.23 -0.68
N LEU A 54 5.49 -19.71 0.42
CA LEU A 54 6.13 -18.39 0.38
C LEU A 54 7.41 -18.46 -0.48
N PRO A 55 7.53 -17.58 -1.49
CA PRO A 55 8.73 -17.53 -2.31
C PRO A 55 9.96 -17.15 -1.47
N GLU A 56 11.12 -17.73 -1.78
CA GLU A 56 12.39 -17.39 -1.09
C GLU A 56 12.76 -15.91 -1.20
N TRP A 57 12.25 -15.22 -2.22
CA TRP A 57 12.49 -13.79 -2.39
C TRP A 57 11.64 -12.92 -1.45
N LEU A 58 10.61 -13.47 -0.81
CA LEU A 58 9.65 -12.74 0.02
C LEU A 58 10.08 -12.77 1.50
N PHE A 59 10.80 -11.74 1.93
CA PHE A 59 11.35 -11.68 3.30
C PHE A 59 10.33 -11.30 4.39
N THR A 60 9.29 -10.55 4.04
CA THR A 60 8.21 -10.22 4.97
C THR A 60 6.86 -10.23 4.25
N THR A 61 5.82 -10.63 4.96
CA THR A 61 4.44 -10.57 4.50
C THR A 61 3.69 -9.39 5.10
N THR A 62 4.26 -8.69 6.07
CA THR A 62 3.65 -7.54 6.76
C THR A 62 4.57 -6.34 6.71
N PHE A 63 4.07 -5.22 6.21
CA PHE A 63 4.85 -3.99 6.07
C PHE A 63 3.95 -2.77 6.15
N SER A 64 4.55 -1.61 6.39
CA SER A 64 3.83 -0.34 6.41
C SER A 64 4.38 0.59 5.35
N ILE A 65 3.50 1.36 4.73
CA ILE A 65 3.83 2.35 3.71
C ILE A 65 3.35 3.71 4.22
N ALA A 66 4.25 4.66 4.38
CA ALA A 66 3.92 6.03 4.71
C ALA A 66 3.92 6.88 3.43
N TYR A 67 2.80 7.53 3.15
CA TYR A 67 2.64 8.54 2.11
C TYR A 67 2.61 9.91 2.77
N THR A 68 3.56 10.77 2.43
CA THR A 68 3.59 12.16 2.91
C THR A 68 3.35 13.10 1.73
N SER A 69 2.33 13.95 1.81
CA SER A 69 2.16 15.05 0.86
C SER A 69 3.11 16.18 1.22
N LEU A 70 3.91 16.64 0.26
CA LEU A 70 4.61 17.92 0.39
C LEU A 70 3.61 19.08 0.24
N ALA A 71 3.98 20.25 0.77
CA ALA A 71 3.08 21.40 0.99
C ALA A 71 2.44 21.97 -0.29
N ASP A 72 2.93 21.58 -1.46
CA ASP A 72 2.47 21.94 -2.79
C ASP A 72 1.58 20.86 -3.44
N GLY A 73 1.45 19.68 -2.84
CA GLY A 73 0.63 18.56 -3.35
C GLY A 73 1.18 17.89 -4.61
N ILE A 74 2.36 18.32 -5.10
CA ILE A 74 2.95 17.85 -6.37
C ILE A 74 3.81 16.60 -6.16
N ALA A 75 4.33 16.39 -4.94
CA ALA A 75 5.23 15.28 -4.65
C ALA A 75 4.85 14.53 -3.37
N TYR A 76 4.90 13.20 -3.47
CA TYR A 76 4.70 12.29 -2.35
C TYR A 76 6.03 11.63 -1.96
N MET A 77 6.40 11.73 -0.68
CA MET A 77 7.46 10.89 -0.15
C MET A 77 6.84 9.56 0.30
N VAL A 78 7.37 8.46 -0.25
CA VAL A 78 6.98 7.10 0.10
C VAL A 78 8.10 6.48 0.92
N SER A 79 7.77 6.03 2.14
CA SER A 79 8.68 5.25 2.98
C SER A 79 8.02 3.91 3.29
N VAL A 80 8.77 2.82 3.09
CA VAL A 80 8.34 1.47 3.42
C VAL A 80 9.13 0.99 4.62
N SER A 81 8.44 0.55 5.66
CA SER A 81 9.06 -0.08 6.82
C SER A 81 8.67 -1.55 6.89
N THR A 82 9.68 -2.40 7.03
CA THR A 82 9.53 -3.84 7.26
C THR A 82 10.17 -4.18 8.60
N ASP A 83 9.82 -5.33 9.15
CA ASP A 83 10.42 -5.91 10.35
C ASP A 83 11.81 -6.54 10.10
N TRP A 84 12.26 -6.57 8.84
CA TRP A 84 13.50 -7.25 8.43
C TRP A 84 14.64 -6.26 8.13
N GLN A 85 15.86 -6.59 8.56
CA GLN A 85 17.03 -5.70 8.42
C GLN A 85 17.72 -5.78 7.04
N SER A 86 17.37 -6.76 6.21
CA SER A 86 17.99 -7.02 4.91
C SER A 86 16.94 -7.42 3.86
N THR A 87 17.06 -6.93 2.64
CA THR A 87 16.12 -7.21 1.56
C THR A 87 16.90 -7.79 0.38
N ASN A 88 16.21 -8.41 -0.59
CA ASN A 88 16.76 -8.59 -1.93
C ASN A 88 16.05 -7.65 -2.92
N ARG A 89 16.63 -7.49 -4.11
CA ARG A 89 16.10 -6.63 -5.16
C ARG A 89 14.66 -6.98 -5.56
N SER A 90 14.29 -8.25 -5.57
CA SER A 90 12.95 -8.71 -5.93
C SER A 90 11.91 -8.29 -4.89
N HIS A 91 12.25 -8.40 -3.61
CA HIS A 91 11.43 -7.92 -2.50
C HIS A 91 11.25 -6.40 -2.55
N GLU A 92 12.33 -5.64 -2.77
CA GLU A 92 12.26 -4.18 -2.92
C GLU A 92 11.43 -3.76 -4.13
N THR A 93 11.57 -4.47 -5.25
CA THR A 93 10.78 -4.23 -6.46
C THR A 93 9.29 -4.48 -6.19
N MET A 94 8.97 -5.57 -5.49
CA MET A 94 7.60 -5.86 -5.05
C MET A 94 7.06 -4.73 -4.17
N LEU A 95 7.77 -4.32 -3.12
CA LEU A 95 7.34 -3.25 -2.22
C LEU A 95 7.09 -1.93 -2.97
N SER A 96 7.97 -1.59 -3.92
CA SER A 96 7.82 -0.40 -4.76
C SER A 96 6.56 -0.45 -5.63
N ILE A 97 6.32 -1.57 -6.32
CA ILE A 97 5.13 -1.77 -7.15
C ILE A 97 3.86 -1.70 -6.30
N VAL A 98 3.82 -2.43 -5.18
CA VAL A 98 2.67 -2.44 -4.27
C VAL A 98 2.36 -1.04 -3.76
N SER A 99 3.38 -0.28 -3.35
CA SER A 99 3.18 1.09 -2.85
C SER A 99 2.54 2.01 -3.89
N SER A 100 2.89 1.84 -5.16
CA SER A 100 2.32 2.60 -6.27
C SER A 100 0.87 2.19 -6.56
N TYR A 101 0.59 0.88 -6.52
CA TYR A 101 -0.75 0.34 -6.73
C TYR A 101 -1.74 0.84 -5.67
N ILE A 102 -1.36 0.76 -4.39
CA ILE A 102 -2.20 1.26 -3.29
C ILE A 102 -2.48 2.75 -3.47
N LYS A 103 -1.45 3.55 -3.79
CA LYS A 103 -1.62 4.99 -3.98
C LYS A 103 -2.59 5.31 -5.12
N LEU A 104 -2.42 4.65 -6.27
CA LEU A 104 -3.32 4.82 -7.43
C LEU A 104 -4.76 4.40 -7.11
N ASN A 105 -4.94 3.33 -6.35
CA ASN A 105 -6.26 2.86 -5.94
C ASN A 105 -6.95 3.89 -5.03
N GLU A 106 -6.23 4.42 -4.04
CA GLU A 106 -6.75 5.45 -3.14
C GLU A 106 -7.07 6.77 -3.87
N ASP A 107 -6.20 7.21 -4.78
CA ASP A 107 -6.44 8.43 -5.57
C ASP A 107 -7.68 8.27 -6.46
N LYS A 108 -7.86 7.09 -7.07
CA LYS A 108 -9.06 6.75 -7.84
C LYS A 108 -10.32 6.74 -6.96
N MET A 109 -10.25 6.14 -5.77
CA MET A 109 -11.38 6.13 -4.84
C MET A 109 -11.74 7.54 -4.35
N ALA A 110 -10.74 8.37 -4.04
CA ALA A 110 -10.94 9.75 -3.65
C ALA A 110 -11.60 10.58 -4.76
N LEU A 111 -11.14 10.43 -6.00
CA LEU A 111 -11.75 11.08 -7.16
C LEU A 111 -13.21 10.66 -7.36
N ASN A 112 -13.50 9.36 -7.27
CA ASN A 112 -14.88 8.86 -7.39
C ASN A 112 -15.81 9.42 -6.30
N ARG A 113 -15.33 9.55 -5.06
CA ARG A 113 -16.10 10.17 -3.96
C ARG A 113 -16.39 11.65 -4.24
N GLN A 114 -15.42 12.39 -4.79
CA GLN A 114 -15.62 13.79 -5.16
C GLN A 114 -16.66 13.93 -6.27
N MET A 115 -16.60 13.10 -7.31
CA MET A 115 -17.56 13.13 -8.41
C MET A 115 -18.98 12.79 -7.95
N ALA A 116 -19.14 11.78 -7.10
CA ALA A 116 -20.45 11.41 -6.55
C ALA A 116 -21.10 12.53 -5.71
N HIS A 117 -20.28 13.37 -5.05
CA HIS A 117 -20.78 14.54 -4.34
C HIS A 117 -21.23 15.69 -5.25
N VAL A 118 -20.68 15.79 -6.46
CA VAL A 118 -21.06 16.82 -7.44
C VAL A 118 -22.38 16.47 -8.13
N GLU A 119 -22.68 15.20 -8.36
CA GLU A 119 -23.93 14.76 -8.99
C GLU A 119 -25.17 14.85 -8.08
N GLN A 120 -24.97 15.08 -6.78
CA GLN A 120 -26.04 15.20 -5.77
C GLN A 120 -26.35 16.66 -5.37
N ALA A 121 -25.63 17.64 -5.92
CA ALA A 121 -25.78 19.06 -5.64
C ALA A 121 -26.44 19.80 -6.81
#